data_AF-A0A2G3DYN1-F1
#
_entry.id   AF-A0A2G3DYN1-F1
#
_cell.length_a   1.000
_cell.length_b   1.000
_cell.length_c   1.000
_cell.angle_alpha   90.00
_cell.angle_beta   90.00
_cell.angle_gamma   90.00
#
_symmetry.space_group_name_H-M   'P 1'
#
loop_
_entity.id
_entity.type
_entity.pdbx_description
1 polymer ?
#
loop_
_entity_poly.entity_id
_entity_poly.type
_entity_poly.pdbx_seq_one_letter_code
_entity_poly.pdbx_strand_id
1 'polypeptide(L)'
;MANNLTARVFQLVQFFVNPKTGEKLLDDDYANKLAVYLSAMMQKHSHLIKDFAIIVHDQDIYTEQEVEEHIVKLREEYAKSGNTDENGLDNYIQENQYKFVSQPKPKHIHVVITTGKTPTPISRIADILSLTNETAKIPENCIQIVKGRGGFEDACVYLTHIDERQQALGKYEYDSTKVISSFDYDLLVDNYYRSKKKYGILLTGKNELRMKVMEEGMTLRQAQMYAPLQYAEDIDKLKKLRSIYLENQVPPSVRVTFYLCGKGGCGKDTMARGLARALAGTDVKEADPFFIVGANKVSFDGYDGEPVIIWSDRRAVDLITQFGRDNFLNMFDPHPVKTIQNKKYGSVNLIHKYNIITGPESYEEFLNGLSGQYTDKNGIFHEAENKQQFYRRLPIIIPIRENDFDVLLNKGWLTNDSTLFLEYSAYKNIQGSMAKIASKLGASREGQKYINQTIAPVIEMAQPIIAKEYIIDAEDDYNEFVNYGKTPEQIINENMYTDPFDILEDCGILDEAIQNGLYEEPILDIPYDNFAAEGLPDLSKLFN
;
A
#
# COMPACT_ATOMS: atom_id res chain seq x y z
N MET A 1 -51.38 21.57 2.12
CA MET A 1 -50.75 20.25 1.91
C MET A 1 -49.33 20.36 2.41
N ALA A 2 -49.02 19.82 3.60
CA ALA A 2 -47.65 19.78 4.08
C ALA A 2 -46.90 18.74 3.24
N ASN A 3 -45.96 19.17 2.41
CA ASN A 3 -45.08 18.25 1.71
C ASN A 3 -44.32 17.46 2.76
N ASN A 4 -44.65 16.17 2.89
CA ASN A 4 -44.02 15.26 3.84
C ASN A 4 -42.62 14.92 3.31
N LEU A 5 -41.70 15.87 3.42
CA LEU A 5 -40.32 15.76 2.93
C LEU A 5 -39.65 14.60 3.66
N THR A 6 -39.15 13.64 2.88
CA THR A 6 -38.43 12.47 3.40
C THR A 6 -36.96 12.56 3.04
N ALA A 7 -36.09 12.14 3.96
CA ALA A 7 -34.65 12.09 3.76
C ALA A 7 -34.00 11.00 4.59
N ARG A 8 -32.68 10.84 4.44
CA ARG A 8 -31.88 9.87 5.20
C ARG A 8 -30.86 10.50 6.13
N VAL A 9 -30.65 11.82 6.01
CA VAL A 9 -29.71 12.57 6.83
C VAL A 9 -30.40 13.84 7.29
N PHE A 10 -30.38 14.07 8.59
CA PHE A 10 -31.03 15.18 9.26
C PHE A 10 -30.04 15.88 10.18
N GLN A 11 -30.14 17.19 10.26
CA GLN A 11 -29.40 18.02 11.19
C GLN A 11 -30.41 18.85 12.00
N LEU A 12 -30.37 18.73 13.32
CA LEU A 12 -31.08 19.60 14.24
C LEU A 12 -30.11 20.65 14.75
N VAL A 13 -30.56 21.90 14.79
CA VAL A 13 -29.94 22.97 15.57
C VAL A 13 -31.00 23.58 16.46
N GLN A 14 -30.80 23.56 17.78
CA GLN A 14 -31.79 24.11 18.72
C GLN A 14 -31.14 24.73 19.95
N PHE A 15 -31.64 25.89 20.38
CA PHE A 15 -31.18 26.57 21.59
C PHE A 15 -31.78 25.94 22.85
N PHE A 16 -31.02 25.95 23.95
CA PHE A 16 -31.54 25.55 25.27
C PHE A 16 -32.48 26.61 25.86
N VAL A 17 -32.22 27.88 25.53
CA VAL A 17 -33.04 29.04 25.92
C VAL A 17 -33.31 29.88 24.69
N ASN A 18 -34.56 30.31 24.49
CA ASN A 18 -34.95 31.15 23.39
C ASN A 18 -34.19 32.50 23.46
N PRO A 19 -33.39 32.87 22.44
CA PRO A 19 -32.60 34.11 22.47
C PRO A 19 -33.43 35.39 22.57
N LYS A 20 -34.70 35.36 22.10
CA LYS A 20 -35.60 36.52 22.10
C LYS A 20 -36.46 36.59 23.35
N THR A 21 -37.04 35.46 23.78
CA THR A 21 -38.03 35.44 24.87
C THR A 21 -37.46 35.02 26.22
N GLY A 22 -36.27 34.43 26.26
CA GLY A 22 -35.68 33.85 27.48
C GLY A 22 -36.38 32.56 27.95
N GLU A 23 -37.33 32.04 27.18
CA GLU A 23 -38.04 30.80 27.51
C GLU A 23 -37.09 29.59 27.44
N LYS A 24 -37.14 28.72 28.46
CA LYS A 24 -36.41 27.45 28.43
C LYS A 24 -37.03 26.53 27.37
N LEU A 25 -36.23 26.03 26.45
CA LEU A 25 -36.66 25.18 25.33
C LEU A 25 -36.17 23.74 25.48
N LEU A 26 -34.97 23.54 26.02
CA LEU A 26 -34.38 22.23 26.26
C LEU A 26 -33.86 22.12 27.70
N ASP A 27 -33.88 20.90 28.23
CA ASP A 27 -33.23 20.59 29.50
C ASP A 27 -31.71 20.50 29.37
N ASP A 28 -30.95 20.91 30.40
CA ASP A 28 -29.48 20.93 30.34
C ASP A 28 -28.86 19.54 30.07
N ASP A 29 -29.52 18.48 30.50
CA ASP A 29 -29.11 17.08 30.31
C ASP A 29 -29.70 16.45 29.03
N TYR A 30 -30.40 17.23 28.21
CA TYR A 30 -31.08 16.74 27.00
C TYR A 30 -30.14 15.98 26.06
N ALA A 31 -28.91 16.47 25.87
CA ALA A 31 -27.92 15.82 25.00
C ALA A 31 -27.60 14.39 25.44
N ASN A 32 -27.38 14.15 26.74
CA ASN A 32 -27.08 12.83 27.28
C ASN A 32 -28.31 11.91 27.23
N LYS A 33 -29.48 12.42 27.64
CA LYS A 33 -30.75 11.67 27.55
C LYS A 33 -31.03 11.24 26.11
N LEU A 34 -30.83 12.14 25.15
CA LEU A 34 -31.02 11.87 23.74
C LEU A 34 -30.01 10.84 23.23
N ALA A 35 -28.73 10.95 23.57
CA ALA A 35 -27.71 9.98 23.17
C ALA A 35 -28.06 8.57 23.64
N VAL A 36 -28.41 8.40 24.92
CA VAL A 36 -28.83 7.11 25.49
C VAL A 36 -30.05 6.55 24.75
N TYR A 37 -31.04 7.39 24.49
CA TYR A 37 -32.26 7.00 23.78
C TYR A 37 -31.97 6.57 22.33
N LEU A 38 -31.14 7.34 21.60
CA LEU A 38 -30.77 7.01 20.22
C LEU A 38 -29.93 5.73 20.16
N SER A 39 -29.01 5.52 21.09
CA SER A 39 -28.25 4.26 21.20
C SER A 39 -29.18 3.06 21.43
N ALA A 40 -30.19 3.20 22.30
CA ALA A 40 -31.19 2.15 22.52
C ALA A 40 -32.06 1.90 21.26
N MET A 41 -32.43 2.97 20.56
CA MET A 41 -33.16 2.90 19.29
C MET A 41 -32.35 2.22 18.19
N MET A 42 -31.04 2.45 18.09
CA MET A 42 -30.19 1.76 17.12
C MET A 42 -30.16 0.25 17.34
N GLN A 43 -30.12 -0.20 18.60
CA GLN A 43 -30.11 -1.63 18.93
C GLN A 43 -31.44 -2.33 18.59
N LYS A 44 -32.58 -1.66 18.84
CA LYS A 44 -33.92 -2.26 18.66
C LYS A 44 -34.56 -1.97 17.29
N HIS A 45 -34.18 -0.84 16.69
CA HIS A 45 -34.82 -0.27 15.50
C HIS A 45 -33.79 0.36 14.54
N SER A 46 -32.73 -0.39 14.21
CA SER A 46 -31.64 0.03 13.30
C SER A 46 -32.10 0.48 11.90
N HIS A 47 -33.33 0.15 11.51
CA HIS A 47 -33.95 0.63 10.27
C HIS A 47 -34.42 2.09 10.34
N LEU A 48 -34.67 2.63 11.55
CA LEU A 48 -35.10 4.02 11.78
C LEU A 48 -33.90 4.93 12.04
N ILE A 49 -33.01 4.55 12.95
CA ILE A 49 -31.79 5.29 13.27
C ILE A 49 -30.62 4.36 13.02
N LYS A 50 -29.69 4.78 12.16
CA LYS A 50 -28.50 4.02 11.80
C LYS A 50 -27.27 4.53 12.54
N ASP A 51 -27.00 5.84 12.48
CA ASP A 51 -25.90 6.48 13.21
C ASP A 51 -26.30 7.89 13.66
N PHE A 52 -25.63 8.41 14.69
CA PHE A 52 -25.81 9.79 15.16
C PHE A 52 -24.52 10.39 15.74
N ALA A 53 -24.47 11.73 15.75
CA ALA A 53 -23.46 12.52 16.46
C ALA A 53 -24.14 13.76 17.08
N ILE A 54 -23.75 14.11 18.31
CA ILE A 54 -24.32 15.19 19.10
C ILE A 54 -23.18 16.03 19.69
N ILE A 55 -23.31 17.36 19.64
CA ILE A 55 -22.45 18.27 20.40
C ILE A 55 -23.27 19.43 20.95
N VAL A 56 -22.84 19.97 22.09
CA VAL A 56 -23.37 21.21 22.65
C VAL A 56 -22.37 22.32 22.40
N HIS A 57 -22.83 23.40 21.77
CA HIS A 57 -22.08 24.63 21.51
C HIS A 57 -22.44 25.67 22.56
N ASP A 58 -21.42 26.17 23.27
CA ASP A 58 -21.53 27.13 24.37
C ASP A 58 -20.49 28.27 24.30
N GLN A 59 -19.57 28.23 23.33
CA GLN A 59 -18.52 29.23 23.14
C GLN A 59 -18.69 30.06 21.85
N ASP A 60 -19.72 29.76 21.05
CA ASP A 60 -19.93 30.44 19.78
C ASP A 60 -20.28 31.92 19.96
N ILE A 61 -19.83 32.76 19.02
CA ILE A 61 -20.18 34.17 18.92
C ILE A 61 -20.93 34.44 17.61
N TYR A 62 -21.81 35.44 17.60
CA TYR A 62 -22.46 35.87 16.36
C TYR A 62 -21.43 36.49 15.40
N THR A 63 -21.37 35.96 14.18
CA THR A 63 -20.51 36.48 13.11
C THR A 63 -21.15 37.70 12.42
N GLU A 64 -20.36 38.50 11.71
CA GLU A 64 -20.87 39.64 10.93
C GLU A 64 -21.98 39.22 9.95
N GLN A 65 -21.74 38.12 9.23
CA GLN A 65 -22.71 37.56 8.29
C GLN A 65 -24.04 37.19 8.98
N GLU A 66 -23.99 36.56 10.15
CA GLU A 66 -25.22 36.15 10.87
C GLU A 66 -26.03 37.34 11.38
N VAL A 67 -25.36 38.45 11.71
CA VAL A 67 -26.00 39.70 12.12
C VAL A 67 -26.65 40.37 10.92
N GLU A 68 -25.96 40.43 9.77
CA GLU A 68 -26.53 40.97 8.54
C GLU A 68 -27.76 40.18 8.08
N GLU A 69 -27.68 38.85 8.04
CA GLU A 69 -28.80 37.96 7.72
C GLU A 69 -29.98 38.15 8.69
N HIS A 70 -29.70 38.44 9.96
CA HIS A 70 -30.74 38.73 10.95
C HIS A 70 -31.44 40.07 10.69
N ILE A 71 -30.68 41.12 10.37
CA ILE A 71 -31.23 42.43 10.00
C ILE A 71 -32.10 42.31 8.74
N VAL A 72 -31.65 41.54 7.74
CA VAL A 72 -32.45 41.26 6.53
C VAL A 72 -33.78 40.58 6.89
N LYS A 73 -33.76 39.58 7.78
CA LYS A 73 -35.01 38.93 8.23
C LYS A 73 -35.95 39.90 8.95
N LEU A 74 -35.44 40.78 9.81
CA LEU A 74 -36.26 41.80 10.47
C LEU A 74 -36.91 42.76 9.47
N ARG A 75 -36.18 43.14 8.40
CA ARG A 75 -36.74 43.95 7.30
C ARG A 75 -37.87 43.23 6.57
N GLU A 76 -37.71 41.94 6.30
CA GLU A 76 -38.76 41.12 5.67
C GLU A 76 -39.99 40.95 6.56
N GLU A 77 -39.79 40.74 7.87
CA GLU A 77 -40.87 40.63 8.85
C GLU A 77 -41.65 41.95 8.95
N TYR A 78 -40.95 43.08 9.03
CA TYR A 78 -41.58 44.41 9.02
C TYR A 78 -42.39 44.63 7.73
N ALA A 79 -41.81 44.31 6.56
CA ALA A 79 -42.51 44.45 5.29
C ALA A 79 -43.80 43.60 5.22
N LYS A 80 -43.80 42.40 5.80
CA LYS A 80 -44.98 41.52 5.88
C LYS A 80 -46.06 42.03 6.84
N SER A 81 -45.70 42.89 7.80
CA SER A 81 -46.66 43.46 8.76
C SER A 81 -47.59 44.51 8.13
N GLY A 82 -47.29 44.98 6.90
CA GLY A 82 -48.09 45.98 6.19
C GLY A 82 -47.91 47.41 6.73
N ASN A 83 -46.91 47.64 7.57
CA ASN A 83 -46.64 48.93 8.20
C ASN A 83 -45.88 49.87 7.23
N THR A 84 -46.34 51.12 7.09
CA THR A 84 -45.83 52.08 6.08
C THR A 84 -45.15 53.31 6.70
N ASP A 85 -44.84 53.28 7.99
CA ASP A 85 -44.12 54.37 8.66
C ASP A 85 -42.65 54.43 8.20
N GLU A 86 -42.22 55.61 7.75
CA GLU A 86 -40.85 55.89 7.25
C GLU A 86 -39.79 55.73 8.35
N ASN A 87 -40.13 55.95 9.62
CA ASN A 87 -39.22 55.71 10.76
C ASN A 87 -39.52 54.39 11.51
N GLY A 88 -40.59 53.68 11.13
CA GLY A 88 -41.03 52.48 11.83
C GLY A 88 -40.11 51.28 11.62
N LEU A 89 -39.38 51.22 10.50
CA LEU A 89 -38.46 50.13 10.21
C LEU A 89 -37.22 50.16 11.13
N ASP A 90 -36.60 51.32 11.28
CA ASP A 90 -35.39 51.46 12.11
C ASP A 90 -35.72 51.24 13.59
N ASN A 91 -36.85 51.77 14.07
CA ASN A 91 -37.35 51.49 15.41
C ASN A 91 -37.64 49.99 15.60
N TYR A 92 -38.28 49.33 14.61
CA TYR A 92 -38.56 47.90 14.67
C TYR A 92 -37.28 47.06 14.75
N ILE A 93 -36.27 47.39 13.94
CA ILE A 93 -34.96 46.73 13.99
C ILE A 93 -34.32 46.96 15.36
N GLN A 94 -34.30 48.19 15.85
CA GLN A 94 -33.70 48.53 17.15
C GLN A 94 -34.36 47.78 18.32
N GLU A 95 -35.68 47.61 18.30
CA GLU A 95 -36.43 46.90 19.33
C GLU A 95 -36.33 45.36 19.23
N ASN A 96 -36.16 44.82 18.02
CA ASN A 96 -36.22 43.37 17.78
C ASN A 96 -34.86 42.73 17.47
N GLN A 97 -33.81 43.50 17.27
CA GLN A 97 -32.47 42.98 17.08
C GLN A 97 -31.93 42.42 18.40
N TYR A 98 -31.64 41.12 18.39
CA TYR A 98 -31.07 40.42 19.54
C TYR A 98 -29.71 39.78 19.23
N LYS A 99 -29.21 39.93 18.00
CA LYS A 99 -27.88 39.45 17.59
C LYS A 99 -26.96 40.64 17.32
N PHE A 100 -25.80 40.65 17.99
CA PHE A 100 -24.75 41.65 17.80
C PHE A 100 -23.42 40.96 17.55
N VAL A 101 -22.57 41.55 16.70
CA VAL A 101 -21.28 40.97 16.33
C VAL A 101 -20.43 40.75 17.57
N SER A 102 -19.76 39.60 17.66
CA SER A 102 -18.93 39.19 18.80
C SER A 102 -19.69 38.98 20.12
N GLN A 103 -21.02 39.06 20.13
CA GLN A 103 -21.81 38.67 21.29
C GLN A 103 -21.89 37.13 21.38
N PRO A 104 -21.73 36.53 22.58
CA PRO A 104 -21.91 35.10 22.78
C PRO A 104 -23.31 34.63 22.38
N LYS A 105 -23.37 33.54 21.62
CA LYS A 105 -24.63 32.86 21.32
C LYS A 105 -25.12 32.14 22.57
N PRO A 106 -26.44 32.07 22.78
CA PRO A 106 -26.98 31.17 23.79
C PRO A 106 -26.57 29.72 23.49
N LYS A 107 -26.38 28.95 24.57
CA LYS A 107 -26.08 27.52 24.51
C LYS A 107 -27.07 26.82 23.59
N HIS A 108 -26.57 26.02 22.66
CA HIS A 108 -27.38 25.31 21.67
C HIS A 108 -26.79 23.93 21.35
N ILE A 109 -27.64 23.03 20.85
CA ILE A 109 -27.27 21.67 20.50
C ILE A 109 -27.27 21.51 18.98
N HIS A 110 -26.28 20.79 18.47
CA HIS A 110 -26.28 20.24 17.13
C HIS A 110 -26.44 18.72 17.22
N VAL A 111 -27.37 18.18 16.43
CA VAL A 111 -27.58 16.73 16.33
C VAL A 111 -27.62 16.33 14.86
N VAL A 112 -26.73 15.44 14.47
CA VAL A 112 -26.69 14.85 13.13
C VAL A 112 -27.15 13.42 13.22
N ILE A 113 -28.16 13.05 12.43
CA ILE A 113 -28.74 11.70 12.42
C ILE A 113 -28.75 11.18 10.99
N THR A 114 -28.36 9.92 10.82
CA THR A 114 -28.66 9.17 9.60
C THR A 114 -29.60 8.00 9.88
N THR A 115 -30.57 7.80 8.98
CA THR A 115 -31.54 6.72 9.07
C THR A 115 -31.07 5.50 8.28
N GLY A 116 -31.81 4.39 8.41
CA GLY A 116 -31.55 3.16 7.67
C GLY A 116 -31.71 3.31 6.14
N LYS A 117 -32.03 2.21 5.46
CA LYS A 117 -32.19 2.22 3.99
C LYS A 117 -33.40 3.05 3.53
N THR A 118 -34.40 3.21 4.40
CA THR A 118 -35.67 3.87 4.06
C THR A 118 -35.61 5.37 4.40
N PRO A 119 -35.90 6.27 3.43
CA PRO A 119 -36.13 7.67 3.72
C PRO A 119 -37.23 7.86 4.77
N THR A 120 -36.97 8.70 5.77
CA THR A 120 -37.87 8.95 6.89
C THR A 120 -38.47 10.35 6.77
N PRO A 121 -39.75 10.58 7.11
CA PRO A 121 -40.32 11.92 7.15
C PRO A 121 -39.70 12.80 8.25
N ILE A 122 -39.55 14.11 7.99
CA ILE A 122 -39.08 15.08 9.01
C ILE A 122 -39.93 15.00 10.28
N SER A 123 -41.25 14.94 10.14
CA SER A 123 -42.21 14.84 11.26
C SER A 123 -41.88 13.69 12.23
N ARG A 124 -41.51 12.52 11.68
CA ARG A 124 -41.13 11.36 12.49
C ARG A 124 -39.80 11.56 13.23
N ILE A 125 -38.84 12.26 12.61
CA ILE A 125 -37.58 12.60 13.27
C ILE A 125 -37.83 13.64 14.38
N ALA A 126 -38.70 14.62 14.14
CA ALA A 126 -39.13 15.59 15.15
C ALA A 126 -39.77 14.91 16.36
N ASP A 127 -40.67 13.95 16.12
CA ASP A 127 -41.28 13.14 17.19
C ASP A 127 -40.22 12.41 18.01
N ILE A 128 -39.27 11.72 17.36
CA ILE A 128 -38.17 11.00 18.02
C ILE A 128 -37.34 11.93 18.90
N LEU A 129 -36.93 13.08 18.36
CA LEU A 129 -36.13 14.08 19.08
C LEU A 129 -36.91 14.69 20.25
N SER A 130 -38.24 14.74 20.16
CA SER A 130 -39.11 15.28 21.22
C SER A 130 -39.27 14.34 22.41
N LEU A 131 -39.09 13.02 22.25
CA LEU A 131 -39.39 12.04 23.31
C LEU A 131 -38.51 12.16 24.56
N THR A 132 -37.36 12.80 24.44
CA THR A 132 -36.40 12.98 25.54
C THR A 132 -36.37 14.41 26.09
N ASN A 133 -37.18 15.32 25.52
CA ASN A 133 -37.30 16.68 26.01
C ASN A 133 -38.59 16.83 26.84
N GLU A 134 -38.45 17.16 28.12
CA GLU A 134 -39.59 17.32 29.02
C GLU A 134 -40.20 18.73 28.91
N THR A 135 -39.44 19.68 28.35
CA THR A 135 -39.80 21.10 28.30
C THR A 135 -40.76 21.42 27.15
N ALA A 136 -40.45 20.97 25.92
CA ALA A 136 -41.25 21.26 24.74
C ALA A 136 -41.04 20.23 23.62
N LYS A 137 -41.99 20.12 22.69
CA LYS A 137 -41.75 19.35 21.46
C LYS A 137 -40.75 20.09 20.57
N ILE A 138 -39.89 19.33 19.89
CA ILE A 138 -38.97 19.85 18.88
C ILE A 138 -39.76 20.18 17.61
N PRO A 139 -39.81 21.46 17.18
CA PRO A 139 -40.51 21.84 15.96
C PRO A 139 -39.80 21.35 14.70
N GLU A 140 -40.56 20.98 13.65
CA GLU A 140 -39.99 20.49 12.38
C GLU A 140 -39.06 21.51 11.70
N ASN A 141 -39.30 22.81 11.87
CA ASN A 141 -38.47 23.87 11.29
C ASN A 141 -37.09 24.00 11.94
N CYS A 142 -36.84 23.31 13.06
CA CYS A 142 -35.50 23.22 13.67
C CYS A 142 -34.66 22.11 13.03
N ILE A 143 -35.26 21.28 12.17
CA ILE A 143 -34.62 20.13 11.53
C ILE A 143 -34.42 20.44 10.05
N GLN A 144 -33.16 20.34 9.62
CA GLN A 144 -32.75 20.52 8.23
C GLN A 144 -32.45 19.17 7.58
N ILE A 145 -32.83 19.02 6.31
CA ILE A 145 -32.43 17.88 5.49
C ILE A 145 -31.05 18.17 4.91
N VAL A 146 -30.09 17.29 5.22
CA VAL A 146 -28.77 17.37 4.62
C VAL A 146 -28.78 16.66 3.28
N LYS A 147 -28.41 17.40 2.22
CA LYS A 147 -28.44 16.92 0.83
C LYS A 147 -27.02 16.59 0.37
N GLY A 148 -26.90 15.68 -0.60
CA GLY A 148 -25.64 15.36 -1.26
C GLY A 148 -24.96 14.10 -0.74
N ARG A 149 -24.03 13.59 -1.56
CA ARG A 149 -23.23 12.41 -1.22
C ARG A 149 -22.12 12.83 -0.26
N GLY A 150 -22.05 12.19 0.91
CA GLY A 150 -21.11 12.58 1.97
C GLY A 150 -21.67 13.62 2.95
N GLY A 151 -22.93 14.02 2.81
CA GLY A 151 -23.52 15.07 3.64
C GLY A 151 -23.57 14.74 5.14
N PHE A 152 -23.67 13.47 5.51
CA PHE A 152 -23.60 13.06 6.91
C PHE A 152 -22.23 13.34 7.51
N GLU A 153 -21.18 12.97 6.79
CA GLU A 153 -19.79 13.19 7.18
C GLU A 153 -19.43 14.68 7.19
N ASP A 154 -19.87 15.44 6.17
CA ASP A 154 -19.74 16.90 6.15
C ASP A 154 -20.39 17.54 7.40
N ALA A 155 -21.61 17.11 7.75
CA ALA A 155 -22.32 17.60 8.94
C ALA A 155 -21.63 17.18 10.25
N CYS A 156 -21.03 15.99 10.29
CA CYS A 156 -20.27 15.52 11.46
C CYS A 156 -18.98 16.33 11.66
N VAL A 157 -18.19 16.56 10.60
CA VAL A 157 -16.96 17.37 10.66
C VAL A 157 -17.27 18.82 11.06
N TYR A 158 -18.40 19.35 10.60
CA TYR A 158 -18.85 20.69 10.97
C TYR A 158 -19.09 20.84 12.49
N LEU A 159 -19.38 19.77 13.23
CA LEU A 159 -19.71 19.84 14.67
C LEU A 159 -18.61 20.48 15.51
N THR A 160 -17.34 20.29 15.18
CA THR A 160 -16.22 20.86 15.95
C THR A 160 -15.69 22.17 15.39
N HIS A 161 -16.18 22.62 14.23
CA HIS A 161 -15.66 23.76 13.48
C HIS A 161 -14.15 23.69 13.18
N ILE A 162 -13.55 22.49 13.14
CA ILE A 162 -12.12 22.30 12.90
C ILE A 162 -11.66 22.71 11.48
N ASP A 163 -12.58 22.79 10.52
CA ASP A 163 -12.29 23.23 9.16
C ASP A 163 -11.73 24.67 9.11
N GLU A 164 -10.67 24.88 8.31
CA GLU A 164 -10.04 26.20 8.08
C GLU A 164 -11.05 27.28 7.67
N ARG A 165 -12.07 26.91 6.89
CA ARG A 165 -13.13 27.84 6.47
C ARG A 165 -13.98 28.33 7.64
N GLN A 166 -14.22 27.48 8.64
CA GLN A 166 -14.97 27.85 9.84
C GLN A 166 -14.12 28.70 10.78
N GLN A 167 -12.83 28.35 10.90
CA GLN A 167 -11.85 29.15 11.63
C GLN A 167 -11.69 30.55 11.02
N ALA A 168 -11.68 30.66 9.69
CA ALA A 168 -11.64 31.95 8.99
C ALA A 168 -12.88 32.82 9.23
N LEU A 169 -14.03 32.21 9.56
CA LEU A 169 -15.25 32.91 9.97
C LEU A 169 -15.26 33.27 11.46
N GLY A 170 -14.17 33.02 12.19
CA GLY A 170 -14.03 33.31 13.61
C GLY A 170 -14.84 32.39 14.52
N LYS A 171 -15.24 31.21 14.05
CA LYS A 171 -15.97 30.23 14.88
C LYS A 171 -15.04 29.53 15.86
N TYR A 172 -15.57 29.23 17.04
CA TYR A 172 -14.83 28.51 18.07
C TYR A 172 -14.61 27.04 17.68
N GLU A 173 -13.36 26.58 17.76
CA GLU A 173 -13.00 25.17 17.58
C GLU A 173 -13.28 24.37 18.84
N TYR A 174 -14.15 23.35 18.74
CA TYR A 174 -14.45 22.46 19.86
C TYR A 174 -13.57 21.20 19.81
N ASP A 175 -13.16 20.76 20.99
CA ASP A 175 -12.50 19.48 21.19
C ASP A 175 -13.42 18.31 20.76
N SER A 176 -12.90 17.36 19.98
CA SER A 176 -13.65 16.20 19.48
C SER A 176 -14.17 15.31 20.61
N THR A 177 -13.55 15.31 21.78
CA THR A 177 -14.00 14.59 22.97
C THR A 177 -15.35 15.09 23.50
N LYS A 178 -15.80 16.29 23.10
CA LYS A 178 -17.14 16.82 23.41
C LYS A 178 -18.23 16.25 22.50
N VAL A 179 -17.88 15.52 21.44
CA VAL A 179 -18.85 14.89 20.53
C VAL A 179 -19.30 13.55 21.11
N ILE A 180 -20.62 13.39 21.25
CA ILE A 180 -21.25 12.12 21.63
C ILE A 180 -21.76 11.45 20.36
N SER A 181 -21.11 10.36 19.93
CA SER A 181 -21.42 9.66 18.68
C SER A 181 -21.67 8.17 18.87
N SER A 182 -22.37 7.57 17.91
CA SER A 182 -22.59 6.12 17.85
C SER A 182 -21.47 5.34 17.15
N PHE A 183 -20.40 6.03 16.75
CA PHE A 183 -19.28 5.52 15.95
C PHE A 183 -17.99 6.25 16.39
N ASP A 184 -16.85 5.75 15.93
CA ASP A 184 -15.54 6.38 16.14
C ASP A 184 -15.45 7.71 15.36
N TYR A 185 -15.60 8.82 16.08
CA TYR A 185 -15.69 10.16 15.49
C TYR A 185 -14.34 10.62 14.93
N ASP A 186 -13.26 10.42 15.66
CA ASP A 186 -11.92 10.85 15.23
C ASP A 186 -11.51 10.09 13.96
N LEU A 187 -11.79 8.77 13.90
CA LEU A 187 -11.55 7.98 12.69
C LEU A 187 -12.38 8.47 11.49
N LEU A 188 -13.61 8.96 11.72
CA LEU A 188 -14.43 9.55 10.65
C LEU A 188 -13.79 10.83 10.11
N VAL A 189 -13.36 11.74 11.00
CA VAL A 189 -12.73 13.02 10.64
C VAL A 189 -11.41 12.79 9.89
N ASP A 190 -10.58 11.86 10.37
CA ASP A 190 -9.31 11.50 9.72
C ASP A 190 -9.53 10.95 8.30
N ASN A 191 -10.49 10.03 8.14
CA ASN A 191 -10.82 9.48 6.83
C ASN A 191 -11.41 10.53 5.89
N TYR A 192 -12.18 11.47 6.43
CA TYR A 192 -12.74 12.58 5.68
C TYR A 192 -11.64 13.45 5.05
N TYR A 193 -10.72 13.95 5.86
CA TYR A 193 -9.63 14.81 5.37
C TYR A 193 -8.67 14.05 4.48
N ARG A 194 -8.33 12.80 4.80
CA ARG A 194 -7.51 11.94 3.93
C ARG A 194 -8.14 11.79 2.55
N SER A 195 -9.44 11.53 2.49
CA SER A 195 -10.16 11.36 1.23
C SER A 195 -10.25 12.66 0.42
N LYS A 196 -10.63 13.77 1.07
CA LYS A 196 -10.73 15.08 0.42
C LYS A 196 -9.38 15.57 -0.10
N LYS A 197 -8.31 15.39 0.69
CA LYS A 197 -6.94 15.77 0.29
C LYS A 197 -6.45 14.97 -0.91
N LYS A 198 -6.70 13.65 -0.93
CA LYS A 198 -6.20 12.77 -1.99
C LYS A 198 -7.06 12.79 -3.26
N TYR A 199 -8.38 12.86 -3.13
CA TYR A 199 -9.32 12.66 -4.25
C TYR A 199 -10.19 13.89 -4.55
N GLY A 200 -10.12 14.96 -3.76
CA GLY A 200 -11.00 16.14 -3.88
C GLY A 200 -12.44 15.91 -3.40
N ILE A 201 -12.83 14.65 -3.17
CA ILE A 201 -14.16 14.24 -2.73
C ILE A 201 -14.05 13.19 -1.61
N LEU A 202 -15.09 13.09 -0.79
CA LEU A 202 -15.19 11.99 0.17
C LEU A 202 -15.47 10.68 -0.57
N LEU A 203 -14.63 9.68 -0.36
CA LEU A 203 -14.90 8.33 -0.83
C LEU A 203 -15.70 7.58 0.22
N THR A 204 -16.82 7.00 -0.19
CA THR A 204 -17.66 6.19 0.69
C THR A 204 -18.05 4.87 0.03
N GLY A 205 -18.19 3.83 0.86
CA GLY A 205 -18.70 2.52 0.46
C GLY A 205 -17.88 1.89 -0.66
N LYS A 206 -18.53 1.58 -1.80
CA LYS A 206 -17.87 0.89 -2.92
C LYS A 206 -16.66 1.64 -3.47
N ASN A 207 -16.73 2.98 -3.54
CA ASN A 207 -15.64 3.76 -4.13
C ASN A 207 -14.39 3.77 -3.25
N GLU A 208 -14.57 3.76 -1.93
CA GLU A 208 -13.45 3.60 -1.00
C GLU A 208 -12.78 2.23 -1.21
N LEU A 209 -13.57 1.15 -1.19
CA LEU A 209 -13.07 -0.21 -1.40
C LEU A 209 -12.33 -0.37 -2.74
N ARG A 210 -12.87 0.22 -3.81
CA ARG A 210 -12.23 0.24 -5.13
C ARG A 210 -10.85 0.89 -5.11
N MET A 211 -10.69 2.03 -4.43
CA MET A 211 -9.41 2.73 -4.35
C MET A 211 -8.41 2.00 -3.46
N LYS A 212 -8.86 1.39 -2.36
CA LYS A 212 -8.01 0.52 -1.53
C LYS A 212 -7.43 -0.65 -2.34
N VAL A 213 -8.23 -1.26 -3.21
CA VAL A 213 -7.75 -2.33 -4.10
C VAL A 213 -6.84 -1.81 -5.22
N MET A 214 -7.21 -0.69 -5.85
CA MET A 214 -6.52 -0.16 -7.04
C MET A 214 -5.19 0.54 -6.71
N GLU A 215 -5.09 1.21 -5.57
CA GLU A 215 -3.94 2.07 -5.23
C GLU A 215 -3.18 1.59 -4.00
N GLU A 216 -3.87 1.14 -2.95
CA GLU A 216 -3.24 0.70 -1.69
C GLU A 216 -2.85 -0.78 -1.71
N GLY A 217 -3.18 -1.49 -2.79
CA GLY A 217 -2.79 -2.89 -2.94
C GLY A 217 -3.55 -3.87 -2.07
N MET A 218 -4.75 -3.51 -1.58
CA MET A 218 -5.62 -4.43 -0.87
C MET A 218 -5.96 -5.65 -1.77
N THR A 219 -5.76 -6.86 -1.24
CA THR A 219 -6.08 -8.10 -1.96
C THR A 219 -7.60 -8.31 -2.05
N LEU A 220 -8.06 -9.16 -2.97
CA LEU A 220 -9.50 -9.46 -3.06
C LEU A 220 -10.03 -10.14 -1.78
N ARG A 221 -9.17 -10.91 -1.12
CA ARG A 221 -9.51 -11.55 0.16
C ARG A 221 -9.60 -10.54 1.30
N GLN A 222 -8.65 -9.62 1.40
CA GLN A 222 -8.72 -8.53 2.37
C GLN A 222 -9.97 -7.66 2.14
N ALA A 223 -10.29 -7.36 0.87
CA ALA A 223 -11.50 -6.63 0.51
C ALA A 223 -12.78 -7.36 0.97
N GLN A 224 -12.84 -8.68 0.79
CA GLN A 224 -13.95 -9.51 1.27
C GLN A 224 -14.11 -9.46 2.80
N MET A 225 -13.00 -9.47 3.53
CA MET A 225 -13.02 -9.40 5.01
C MET A 225 -13.33 -8.01 5.53
N TYR A 226 -12.80 -6.98 4.86
CA TYR A 226 -13.00 -5.57 5.22
C TYR A 226 -14.44 -5.11 4.97
N ALA A 227 -15.03 -5.46 3.83
CA ALA A 227 -16.35 -4.97 3.42
C ALA A 227 -17.12 -6.03 2.61
N PRO A 228 -17.62 -7.11 3.25
CA PRO A 228 -18.15 -8.29 2.55
C PRO A 228 -19.36 -7.98 1.65
N LEU A 229 -20.25 -7.07 2.06
CA LEU A 229 -21.42 -6.70 1.27
C LEU A 229 -21.01 -5.89 0.03
N GLN A 230 -20.15 -4.89 0.19
CA GLN A 230 -19.66 -4.07 -0.91
C GLN A 230 -18.82 -4.90 -1.88
N TYR A 231 -18.02 -5.84 -1.35
CA TYR A 231 -17.28 -6.82 -2.15
C TYR A 231 -18.21 -7.69 -3.00
N ALA A 232 -19.23 -8.30 -2.39
CA ALA A 232 -20.17 -9.18 -3.09
C ALA A 232 -20.92 -8.44 -4.21
N GLU A 233 -21.29 -7.18 -3.98
CA GLU A 233 -21.98 -6.37 -4.98
C GLU A 233 -21.07 -5.76 -6.07
N ASP A 234 -19.73 -5.89 -5.98
CA ASP A 234 -18.78 -5.21 -6.88
C ASP A 234 -17.59 -6.08 -7.32
N ILE A 235 -17.71 -7.41 -7.15
CA ILE A 235 -16.62 -8.38 -7.32
C ILE A 235 -15.91 -8.28 -8.67
N ASP A 236 -16.63 -8.13 -9.78
CA ASP A 236 -16.04 -8.07 -11.12
C ASP A 236 -15.23 -6.80 -11.34
N LYS A 237 -15.68 -5.67 -10.77
CA LYS A 237 -14.94 -4.42 -10.82
C LYS A 237 -13.68 -4.51 -9.96
N LEU A 238 -13.78 -5.08 -8.77
CA LEU A 238 -12.63 -5.27 -7.87
C LEU A 238 -11.56 -6.17 -8.50
N LYS A 239 -11.95 -7.28 -9.15
CA LYS A 239 -11.02 -8.14 -9.91
C LYS A 239 -10.25 -7.37 -10.99
N LYS A 240 -10.95 -6.50 -11.74
CA LYS A 240 -10.33 -5.65 -12.75
C LYS A 240 -9.37 -4.64 -12.14
N LEU A 241 -9.78 -3.96 -11.07
CA LEU A 241 -8.94 -2.98 -10.37
C LEU A 241 -7.70 -3.63 -9.75
N ARG A 242 -7.83 -4.84 -9.20
CA ARG A 242 -6.70 -5.60 -8.67
C ARG A 242 -5.72 -5.99 -9.78
N SER A 243 -6.21 -6.38 -10.94
CA SER A 243 -5.36 -6.68 -12.10
C SER A 243 -4.58 -5.44 -12.55
N ILE A 244 -5.22 -4.27 -12.59
CA ILE A 244 -4.56 -2.98 -12.89
C ILE A 244 -3.50 -2.65 -11.85
N TYR A 245 -3.79 -2.83 -10.55
CA TYR A 245 -2.81 -2.63 -9.49
C TYR A 245 -1.56 -3.47 -9.72
N LEU A 246 -1.72 -4.78 -9.92
CA LEU A 246 -0.62 -5.73 -10.12
C LEU A 246 0.16 -5.42 -11.41
N GLU A 247 -0.53 -5.08 -12.49
CA GLU A 247 0.11 -4.68 -13.75
C GLU A 247 0.98 -3.43 -13.59
N ASN A 248 0.66 -2.52 -12.67
CA ASN A 248 1.43 -1.29 -12.46
C ASN A 248 2.55 -1.41 -11.42
N GLN A 249 2.67 -2.55 -10.74
CA GLN A 249 3.75 -2.75 -9.78
C GLN A 249 5.11 -2.90 -10.47
N VAL A 250 6.15 -2.49 -9.76
CA VAL A 250 7.54 -2.69 -10.16
C VAL A 250 8.00 -4.05 -9.60
N PRO A 251 8.61 -4.92 -10.43
CA PRO A 251 9.25 -6.14 -9.93
C PRO A 251 10.35 -5.82 -8.91
N PRO A 252 10.72 -6.78 -8.04
CA PRO A 252 11.82 -6.58 -7.09
C PRO A 252 13.15 -6.41 -7.83
N SER A 253 14.07 -5.62 -7.29
CA SER A 253 15.40 -5.41 -7.88
C SER A 253 16.24 -6.69 -7.96
N VAL A 254 15.97 -7.63 -7.06
CA VAL A 254 16.58 -8.97 -7.02
C VAL A 254 15.49 -10.02 -6.83
N ARG A 255 15.53 -11.08 -7.63
CA ARG A 255 14.70 -12.28 -7.50
C ARG A 255 15.58 -13.49 -7.22
N VAL A 256 15.23 -14.23 -6.17
CA VAL A 256 16.01 -15.38 -5.69
C VAL A 256 15.24 -16.67 -5.91
N THR A 257 15.91 -17.67 -6.49
CA THR A 257 15.32 -18.99 -6.73
C THR A 257 15.97 -20.06 -5.87
N PHE A 258 15.14 -20.84 -5.21
CA PHE A 258 15.51 -22.05 -4.49
C PHE A 258 15.15 -23.28 -5.33
N TYR A 259 16.06 -24.25 -5.42
CA TYR A 259 15.77 -25.56 -6.01
C TYR A 259 15.88 -26.66 -4.95
N LEU A 260 14.76 -27.34 -4.69
CA LEU A 260 14.66 -28.44 -3.74
C LEU A 260 14.56 -29.75 -4.53
N CYS A 261 15.62 -30.55 -4.50
CA CYS A 261 15.69 -31.84 -5.18
C CYS A 261 15.73 -33.02 -4.24
N GLY A 262 15.25 -34.18 -4.68
CA GLY A 262 15.31 -35.41 -3.90
C GLY A 262 14.25 -36.43 -4.32
N LYS A 263 14.37 -37.65 -3.79
CA LYS A 263 13.44 -38.75 -4.11
C LYS A 263 11.99 -38.42 -3.73
N GLY A 264 11.04 -39.14 -4.32
CA GLY A 264 9.64 -39.08 -3.89
C GLY A 264 9.52 -39.37 -2.39
N GLY A 265 8.67 -38.62 -1.68
CA GLY A 265 8.42 -38.86 -0.25
C GLY A 265 9.44 -38.28 0.74
N CYS A 266 10.52 -37.60 0.31
CA CYS A 266 11.49 -37.00 1.25
C CYS A 266 11.01 -35.68 1.91
N GLY A 267 9.83 -35.18 1.55
CA GLY A 267 9.22 -33.99 2.18
C GLY A 267 9.54 -32.65 1.51
N LYS A 268 9.89 -32.64 0.21
CA LYS A 268 10.20 -31.42 -0.56
C LYS A 268 9.11 -30.36 -0.49
N ASP A 269 7.85 -30.74 -0.71
CA ASP A 269 6.74 -29.78 -0.71
C ASP A 269 6.45 -29.24 0.69
N THR A 270 6.64 -30.05 1.74
CA THR A 270 6.57 -29.58 3.13
C THR A 270 7.64 -28.54 3.41
N MET A 271 8.88 -28.79 2.96
CA MET A 271 9.99 -27.85 3.10
C MET A 271 9.72 -26.56 2.31
N ALA A 272 9.24 -26.68 1.06
CA ALA A 272 8.93 -25.54 0.21
C ALA A 272 7.88 -24.61 0.83
N ARG A 273 6.79 -25.16 1.37
CA ARG A 273 5.74 -24.37 2.04
C ARG A 273 6.25 -23.71 3.33
N GLY A 274 7.05 -24.43 4.12
CA GLY A 274 7.66 -23.84 5.31
C GLY A 274 8.60 -22.71 4.94
N LEU A 275 9.44 -22.91 3.92
CA LEU A 275 10.41 -21.93 3.45
C LEU A 275 9.70 -20.69 2.90
N ALA A 276 8.63 -20.88 2.13
CA ALA A 276 7.80 -19.79 1.63
C ALA A 276 7.22 -18.92 2.76
N ARG A 277 6.75 -19.54 3.85
CA ARG A 277 6.26 -18.81 5.02
C ARG A 277 7.36 -18.03 5.73
N ALA A 278 8.55 -18.62 5.85
CA ALA A 278 9.70 -17.94 6.44
C ALA A 278 10.17 -16.73 5.59
N LEU A 279 10.27 -16.90 4.27
CA LEU A 279 10.71 -15.87 3.32
C LEU A 279 9.73 -14.71 3.19
N ALA A 280 8.43 -14.96 3.34
CA ALA A 280 7.41 -13.91 3.26
C ALA A 280 7.53 -12.88 4.41
N GLY A 281 8.24 -13.18 5.51
CA GLY A 281 8.54 -12.23 6.58
C GLY A 281 7.34 -11.75 7.39
N THR A 282 6.17 -12.36 7.19
CA THR A 282 4.91 -11.85 7.73
C THR A 282 4.38 -12.64 8.93
N ASP A 283 3.84 -11.91 9.92
CA ASP A 283 2.88 -12.35 10.95
C ASP A 283 1.49 -12.71 10.37
N VAL A 284 1.45 -13.29 9.15
CA VAL A 284 0.18 -13.58 8.46
C VAL A 284 -0.53 -14.73 9.16
N LYS A 285 -1.49 -14.36 10.03
CA LYS A 285 -2.57 -15.23 10.52
C LYS A 285 -3.57 -15.62 9.43
N GLU A 286 -3.31 -15.31 8.16
CA GLU A 286 -4.31 -15.40 7.10
C GLU A 286 -3.80 -16.05 5.79
N ALA A 287 -4.02 -17.35 5.66
CA ALA A 287 -3.70 -18.22 4.51
C ALA A 287 -2.25 -18.20 4.03
N ASP A 288 -1.98 -19.11 3.10
CA ASP A 288 -0.65 -19.40 2.57
C ASP A 288 -0.08 -18.16 1.85
N PRO A 289 1.07 -17.60 2.29
CA PRO A 289 1.66 -16.38 1.73
C PRO A 289 2.42 -16.64 0.41
N PHE A 290 1.96 -17.63 -0.34
CA PHE A 290 2.62 -18.13 -1.53
C PHE A 290 1.60 -18.63 -2.55
N PHE A 291 1.98 -18.54 -3.81
CA PHE A 291 1.19 -19.05 -4.92
C PHE A 291 1.81 -20.35 -5.46
N ILE A 292 1.00 -21.40 -5.65
CA ILE A 292 1.46 -22.65 -6.29
C ILE A 292 1.04 -22.64 -7.76
N VAL A 293 2.01 -22.81 -8.65
CA VAL A 293 1.78 -22.78 -10.11
C VAL A 293 0.91 -23.94 -10.56
N GLY A 294 -0.18 -23.61 -11.25
CA GLY A 294 -1.15 -24.57 -11.78
C GLY A 294 -0.64 -25.40 -12.96
N ALA A 295 -1.54 -26.23 -13.50
CA ALA A 295 -1.28 -27.05 -14.68
C ALA A 295 -1.21 -26.22 -15.98
N ASN A 296 -0.80 -26.88 -17.07
CA ASN A 296 -0.71 -26.26 -18.40
C ASN A 296 -2.00 -25.50 -18.77
N LYS A 297 -1.85 -24.27 -19.29
CA LYS A 297 -2.90 -23.29 -19.69
C LYS A 297 -3.57 -22.48 -18.56
N VAL A 298 -3.29 -22.77 -17.29
CA VAL A 298 -3.80 -22.00 -16.13
C VAL A 298 -2.69 -21.72 -15.11
N SER A 299 -1.44 -21.61 -15.58
CA SER A 299 -0.23 -21.54 -14.74
C SER A 299 -0.31 -20.48 -13.63
N PHE A 300 -0.85 -19.30 -13.95
CA PHE A 300 -0.95 -18.15 -13.05
C PHE A 300 -2.40 -17.75 -12.75
N ASP A 301 -3.36 -18.64 -12.97
CA ASP A 301 -4.75 -18.36 -12.61
C ASP A 301 -4.88 -18.33 -11.09
N GLY A 302 -5.38 -17.22 -10.53
CA GLY A 302 -5.45 -17.00 -9.10
C GLY A 302 -4.22 -16.36 -8.45
N TYR A 303 -3.14 -16.07 -9.18
CA TYR A 303 -2.02 -15.28 -8.64
C TYR A 303 -2.49 -13.86 -8.30
N ASP A 304 -2.32 -13.45 -7.04
CA ASP A 304 -2.77 -12.17 -6.49
C ASP A 304 -1.62 -11.32 -5.96
N GLY A 305 -0.40 -11.56 -6.44
CA GLY A 305 0.79 -10.80 -6.05
C GLY A 305 1.53 -11.35 -4.83
N GLU A 306 1.38 -12.65 -4.54
CA GLU A 306 2.10 -13.32 -3.47
C GLU A 306 3.63 -13.15 -3.64
N PRO A 307 4.38 -12.95 -2.54
CA PRO A 307 5.82 -12.69 -2.60
C PRO A 307 6.64 -13.93 -2.98
N VAL A 308 6.06 -15.13 -2.82
CA VAL A 308 6.70 -16.41 -3.11
C VAL A 308 5.86 -17.21 -4.12
N ILE A 309 6.51 -17.75 -5.15
CA ILE A 309 5.91 -18.70 -6.09
C ILE A 309 6.55 -20.08 -5.93
N ILE A 310 5.72 -21.10 -5.77
CA ILE A 310 6.14 -22.51 -5.68
C ILE A 310 5.83 -23.25 -6.99
N TRP A 311 6.88 -23.83 -7.56
CA TRP A 311 6.86 -24.68 -8.74
C TRP A 311 6.94 -26.14 -8.28
N SER A 312 5.78 -26.70 -7.92
CA SER A 312 5.70 -28.04 -7.33
C SER A 312 5.94 -29.15 -8.37
N ASP A 313 6.81 -30.10 -8.03
CA ASP A 313 7.11 -31.33 -8.78
C ASP A 313 7.41 -31.10 -10.27
N ARG A 314 8.39 -30.24 -10.56
CA ARG A 314 8.81 -29.87 -11.92
C ARG A 314 10.15 -30.47 -12.29
N ARG A 315 10.20 -31.08 -13.48
CA ARG A 315 11.45 -31.44 -14.18
C ARG A 315 11.86 -30.33 -15.13
N ALA A 316 13.13 -30.34 -15.55
CA ALA A 316 13.63 -29.40 -16.54
C ALA A 316 12.79 -29.46 -17.84
N VAL A 317 12.49 -30.67 -18.32
CA VAL A 317 11.66 -30.89 -19.52
C VAL A 317 10.24 -30.33 -19.37
N ASP A 318 9.65 -30.41 -18.17
CA ASP A 318 8.29 -29.92 -17.91
C ASP A 318 8.23 -28.39 -18.07
N LEU A 319 9.24 -27.69 -17.55
CA LEU A 319 9.34 -26.24 -17.60
C LEU A 319 9.61 -25.74 -19.02
N ILE A 320 10.54 -26.36 -19.74
CA ILE A 320 10.85 -26.02 -21.14
C ILE A 320 9.63 -26.27 -22.01
N THR A 321 8.97 -27.41 -21.85
CA THR A 321 7.78 -27.78 -22.64
C THR A 321 6.61 -26.82 -22.37
N GLN A 322 6.46 -26.34 -21.13
CA GLN A 322 5.35 -25.47 -20.74
C GLN A 322 5.56 -24.00 -21.14
N PHE A 323 6.76 -23.46 -20.94
CA PHE A 323 7.02 -22.03 -21.06
C PHE A 323 7.94 -21.68 -22.22
N GLY A 324 8.69 -22.64 -22.76
CA GLY A 324 9.84 -22.36 -23.62
C GLY A 324 11.03 -21.86 -22.81
N ARG A 325 12.22 -21.97 -23.38
CA ARG A 325 13.46 -21.58 -22.70
C ARG A 325 13.58 -20.08 -22.46
N ASP A 326 13.27 -19.26 -23.47
CA ASP A 326 13.35 -17.79 -23.34
C ASP A 326 12.44 -17.26 -22.22
N ASN A 327 11.21 -17.77 -22.15
CA ASN A 327 10.30 -17.34 -21.10
C ASN A 327 10.74 -17.84 -19.71
N PHE A 328 11.36 -19.02 -19.61
CA PHE A 328 11.99 -19.47 -18.37
C PHE A 328 13.09 -18.47 -17.95
N LEU A 329 13.99 -18.09 -18.86
CA LEU A 329 15.07 -17.15 -18.56
C LEU A 329 14.53 -15.80 -18.06
N ASN A 330 13.44 -15.32 -18.65
CA ASN A 330 12.77 -14.07 -18.23
C ASN A 330 12.08 -14.20 -16.86
N MET A 331 11.37 -15.30 -16.61
CA MET A 331 10.63 -15.51 -15.37
C MET A 331 11.55 -15.73 -14.15
N PHE A 332 12.69 -16.37 -14.38
CA PHE A 332 13.69 -16.66 -13.36
C PHE A 332 14.89 -15.71 -13.42
N ASP A 333 14.77 -14.57 -14.09
CA ASP A 333 15.82 -13.56 -14.13
C ASP A 333 16.17 -13.07 -12.72
N PRO A 334 17.46 -13.03 -12.32
CA PRO A 334 17.88 -12.48 -11.03
C PRO A 334 17.55 -11.01 -10.86
N HIS A 335 17.48 -10.25 -11.96
CA HIS A 335 17.17 -8.82 -12.00
C HIS A 335 15.96 -8.61 -12.89
N PRO A 336 14.75 -8.95 -12.42
CA PRO A 336 13.59 -9.04 -13.28
C PRO A 336 13.14 -7.67 -13.76
N VAL A 337 12.96 -7.54 -15.06
CA VAL A 337 12.20 -6.44 -15.66
C VAL A 337 10.71 -6.78 -15.70
N LYS A 338 9.88 -5.75 -15.82
CA LYS A 338 8.43 -5.89 -15.91
C LYS A 338 8.07 -6.81 -17.09
N THR A 339 7.59 -8.01 -16.77
CA THR A 339 7.28 -9.04 -17.75
C THR A 339 5.85 -9.50 -17.55
N ILE A 340 5.05 -9.39 -18.61
CA ILE A 340 3.63 -9.73 -18.59
C ILE A 340 3.45 -11.20 -18.97
N GLN A 341 2.77 -11.96 -18.11
CA GLN A 341 2.44 -13.36 -18.36
C GLN A 341 0.95 -13.51 -18.66
N ASN A 342 0.64 -14.37 -19.64
CA ASN A 342 -0.74 -14.66 -20.03
C ASN A 342 -1.42 -15.58 -19.01
N LYS A 343 -2.67 -15.25 -18.67
CA LYS A 343 -3.59 -16.11 -17.91
C LYS A 343 -4.91 -16.25 -18.68
N LYS A 344 -5.77 -17.20 -18.28
CA LYS A 344 -6.99 -17.58 -19.02
C LYS A 344 -7.92 -16.39 -19.37
N TYR A 345 -7.95 -15.36 -18.53
CA TYR A 345 -8.80 -14.18 -18.71
C TYR A 345 -8.03 -12.86 -18.55
N GLY A 346 -6.83 -12.78 -19.14
CA GLY A 346 -6.05 -11.54 -19.21
C GLY A 346 -4.57 -11.79 -18.98
N SER A 347 -3.93 -10.85 -18.31
CA SER A 347 -2.50 -10.86 -18.04
C SER A 347 -2.18 -10.61 -16.58
N VAL A 348 -0.94 -10.90 -16.18
CA VAL A 348 -0.43 -10.52 -14.87
C VAL A 348 1.07 -10.22 -14.94
N ASN A 349 1.50 -9.21 -14.21
CA ASN A 349 2.91 -8.94 -13.97
C ASN A 349 3.38 -9.78 -12.77
N LEU A 350 4.51 -10.47 -12.92
CA LEU A 350 5.09 -11.29 -11.85
C LEU A 350 5.97 -10.44 -10.94
N ILE A 351 5.48 -10.18 -9.72
CA ILE A 351 6.09 -9.25 -8.75
C ILE A 351 6.72 -9.97 -7.55
N HIS A 352 6.74 -11.30 -7.60
CA HIS A 352 7.30 -12.12 -6.53
C HIS A 352 8.82 -11.98 -6.45
N LYS A 353 9.33 -11.99 -5.21
CA LYS A 353 10.77 -11.93 -4.88
C LYS A 353 11.41 -13.33 -4.87
N TYR A 354 10.63 -14.35 -4.52
CA TYR A 354 11.18 -15.69 -4.32
C TYR A 354 10.49 -16.74 -5.19
N ASN A 355 11.29 -17.55 -5.87
CA ASN A 355 10.84 -18.79 -6.49
C ASN A 355 11.31 -19.98 -5.65
N ILE A 356 10.45 -20.99 -5.49
CA ILE A 356 10.84 -22.28 -4.91
C ILE A 356 10.42 -23.37 -5.88
N ILE A 357 11.38 -24.03 -6.49
CA ILE A 357 11.15 -25.14 -7.41
C ILE A 357 11.38 -26.45 -6.64
N THR A 358 10.43 -27.39 -6.71
CA THR A 358 10.63 -28.75 -6.19
C THR A 358 10.66 -29.74 -7.35
N GLY A 359 11.56 -30.72 -7.30
CA GLY A 359 11.69 -31.71 -8.37
C GLY A 359 12.37 -33.01 -7.93
N PRO A 360 12.24 -34.09 -8.72
CA PRO A 360 12.89 -35.37 -8.45
C PRO A 360 14.34 -35.44 -8.95
N GLU A 361 14.69 -34.64 -9.97
CA GLU A 361 16.02 -34.57 -10.59
C GLU A 361 17.05 -34.00 -9.62
N SER A 362 18.29 -34.48 -9.70
CA SER A 362 19.40 -33.77 -9.04
C SER A 362 19.58 -32.39 -9.68
N TYR A 363 20.23 -31.45 -8.96
CA TYR A 363 20.45 -30.11 -9.52
C TYR A 363 21.32 -30.13 -10.79
N GLU A 364 22.25 -31.07 -10.90
CA GLU A 364 23.09 -31.27 -12.09
C GLU A 364 22.24 -31.73 -13.28
N GLU A 365 21.38 -32.74 -13.08
CA GLU A 365 20.45 -33.21 -14.10
C GLU A 365 19.47 -32.11 -14.52
N PHE A 366 18.93 -31.37 -13.55
CA PHE A 366 18.00 -30.27 -13.81
C PHE A 366 18.66 -29.14 -14.62
N LEU A 367 19.83 -28.66 -14.19
CA LEU A 367 20.59 -27.61 -14.89
C LEU A 367 21.07 -28.04 -16.28
N ASN A 368 21.55 -29.27 -16.41
CA ASN A 368 21.94 -29.83 -17.70
C ASN A 368 20.72 -30.04 -18.61
N GLY A 369 19.57 -30.41 -18.06
CA GLY A 369 18.31 -30.53 -18.79
C GLY A 369 17.81 -29.18 -19.32
N LEU A 370 17.98 -28.10 -18.54
CA LEU A 370 17.62 -26.74 -18.97
C LEU A 370 18.52 -26.20 -20.10
N SER A 371 19.83 -26.46 -19.99
CA SER A 371 20.85 -25.98 -20.94
C SER A 371 21.12 -26.92 -22.13
N GLY A 372 20.62 -28.16 -22.11
CA GLY A 372 20.86 -29.18 -23.14
C GLY A 372 20.06 -29.00 -24.42
N GLN A 373 20.23 -29.89 -25.40
CA GLN A 373 19.46 -29.83 -26.65
C GLN A 373 18.02 -30.32 -26.46
N TYR A 374 17.05 -29.68 -27.12
CA TYR A 374 15.65 -30.17 -27.14
C TYR A 374 14.93 -29.78 -28.42
N THR A 375 13.85 -30.51 -28.75
CA THR A 375 12.93 -30.14 -29.83
C THR A 375 11.62 -29.67 -29.22
N ASP A 376 11.13 -28.50 -29.63
CA ASP A 376 9.89 -27.94 -29.11
C ASP A 376 8.62 -28.62 -29.67
N LYS A 377 7.45 -28.17 -29.19
CA LYS A 377 6.14 -28.70 -29.63
C LYS A 377 5.85 -28.47 -31.12
N ASN A 378 6.54 -27.54 -31.75
CA ASN A 378 6.39 -27.20 -33.17
C ASN A 378 7.42 -27.95 -34.04
N GLY A 379 8.26 -28.80 -33.45
CA GLY A 379 9.30 -29.55 -34.15
C GLY A 379 10.58 -28.77 -34.39
N ILE A 380 10.75 -27.59 -33.78
CA ILE A 380 11.96 -26.77 -33.93
C ILE A 380 13.03 -27.30 -32.97
N PHE A 381 14.21 -27.59 -33.50
CA PHE A 381 15.37 -28.01 -32.73
C PHE A 381 16.09 -26.81 -32.11
N HIS A 382 16.39 -26.89 -30.83
CA HIS A 382 17.12 -25.89 -30.05
C HIS A 382 18.46 -26.47 -29.59
N GLU A 383 19.55 -25.77 -29.92
CA GLU A 383 20.90 -26.16 -29.53
C GLU A 383 21.15 -25.96 -28.02
N ALA A 384 22.29 -26.50 -27.55
CA ALA A 384 22.72 -26.33 -26.18
C ALA A 384 23.10 -24.86 -25.90
N GLU A 385 22.74 -24.36 -24.73
CA GLU A 385 22.99 -22.99 -24.32
C GLU A 385 24.12 -22.86 -23.29
N ASN A 386 24.61 -21.64 -23.09
CA ASN A 386 25.61 -21.35 -22.07
C ASN A 386 25.04 -21.66 -20.67
N LYS A 387 25.60 -22.68 -20.02
CA LYS A 387 25.22 -23.15 -18.68
C LYS A 387 25.20 -22.03 -17.64
N GLN A 388 26.10 -21.05 -17.73
CA GLN A 388 26.15 -19.93 -16.77
C GLN A 388 24.82 -19.17 -16.70
N GLN A 389 24.06 -19.09 -17.80
CA GLN A 389 22.75 -18.41 -17.81
C GLN A 389 21.73 -19.07 -16.89
N PHE A 390 21.81 -20.39 -16.71
CA PHE A 390 20.90 -21.15 -15.83
C PHE A 390 21.41 -21.20 -14.40
N TYR A 391 22.72 -21.40 -14.22
CA TYR A 391 23.33 -21.50 -12.89
C TYR A 391 23.16 -20.19 -12.11
N ARG A 392 23.34 -19.02 -12.73
CA ARG A 392 23.11 -17.73 -12.05
C ARG A 392 21.68 -17.51 -11.59
N ARG A 393 20.70 -18.25 -12.15
CA ARG A 393 19.26 -18.17 -11.81
C ARG A 393 18.85 -19.10 -10.69
N LEU A 394 19.74 -19.98 -10.25
CA LEU A 394 19.51 -20.98 -9.19
C LEU A 394 20.55 -20.82 -8.07
N PRO A 395 20.55 -19.67 -7.37
CA PRO A 395 21.58 -19.36 -6.38
C PRO A 395 21.59 -20.29 -5.16
N ILE A 396 20.46 -20.94 -4.85
CA ILE A 396 20.30 -21.76 -3.65
C ILE A 396 19.70 -23.11 -4.03
N ILE A 397 20.40 -24.18 -3.67
CA ILE A 397 19.98 -25.56 -3.93
C ILE A 397 19.95 -26.34 -2.63
N ILE A 398 18.91 -27.16 -2.45
CA ILE A 398 18.68 -27.95 -1.25
C ILE A 398 18.39 -29.40 -1.66
N PRO A 399 19.41 -30.27 -1.69
CA PRO A 399 19.24 -31.71 -1.85
C PRO A 399 18.71 -32.32 -0.57
N ILE A 400 17.50 -32.86 -0.63
CA ILE A 400 16.76 -33.41 0.50
C ILE A 400 16.78 -34.93 0.45
N ARG A 401 17.25 -35.53 1.54
CA ARG A 401 17.26 -36.97 1.76
C ARG A 401 16.31 -37.31 2.92
N GLU A 402 16.27 -38.58 3.32
CA GLU A 402 15.29 -39.04 4.31
C GLU A 402 15.50 -38.48 5.71
N ASN A 403 16.75 -38.25 6.11
CA ASN A 403 17.13 -37.92 7.49
C ASN A 403 17.89 -36.59 7.61
N ASP A 404 18.34 -36.06 6.50
CA ASP A 404 19.18 -34.87 6.40
C ASP A 404 18.99 -34.18 5.06
N PHE A 405 19.61 -33.02 4.92
CA PHE A 405 19.69 -32.27 3.68
C PHE A 405 20.99 -31.46 3.65
N ASP A 406 21.36 -31.00 2.46
CA ASP A 406 22.44 -30.04 2.28
C ASP A 406 21.89 -28.69 1.84
N VAL A 407 22.68 -27.64 2.02
CA VAL A 407 22.42 -26.31 1.44
C VAL A 407 23.63 -25.93 0.60
N LEU A 408 23.39 -25.71 -0.69
CA LEU A 408 24.40 -25.31 -1.66
C LEU A 408 24.11 -23.87 -2.07
N LEU A 409 25.10 -22.99 -1.89
CA LEU A 409 25.03 -21.57 -2.22
C LEU A 409 25.97 -21.26 -3.38
N ASN A 410 25.47 -20.58 -4.39
CA ASN A 410 26.25 -20.26 -5.59
C ASN A 410 27.39 -19.28 -5.26
N LYS A 411 28.63 -19.62 -5.64
CA LYS A 411 29.81 -18.80 -5.30
C LYS A 411 29.81 -17.44 -5.99
N GLY A 412 29.37 -17.35 -7.24
CA GLY A 412 29.26 -16.06 -7.93
C GLY A 412 28.26 -15.11 -7.25
N TRP A 413 27.20 -15.66 -6.66
CA TRP A 413 26.32 -14.86 -5.79
C TRP A 413 26.97 -14.46 -4.47
N LEU A 414 27.83 -15.27 -3.86
CA LEU A 414 28.47 -14.92 -2.59
C LEU A 414 29.59 -13.88 -2.75
N THR A 415 30.26 -13.87 -3.90
CA THR A 415 31.47 -13.08 -4.16
C THR A 415 31.27 -11.91 -5.13
N ASN A 416 30.09 -11.81 -5.76
CA ASN A 416 29.83 -10.92 -6.89
C ASN A 416 30.72 -11.17 -8.12
N ASP A 417 31.31 -12.37 -8.23
CA ASP A 417 32.16 -12.76 -9.37
C ASP A 417 31.40 -13.62 -10.39
N SER A 418 31.22 -13.08 -11.59
CA SER A 418 30.49 -13.76 -12.67
C SER A 418 31.15 -15.05 -13.18
N THR A 419 32.47 -15.21 -12.98
CA THR A 419 33.21 -16.40 -13.39
C THR A 419 32.90 -17.61 -12.50
N LEU A 420 32.47 -17.37 -11.27
CA LEU A 420 32.21 -18.39 -10.25
C LEU A 420 30.75 -18.88 -10.22
N PHE A 421 29.92 -18.51 -11.19
CA PHE A 421 28.52 -18.96 -11.23
C PHE A 421 28.37 -20.48 -11.40
N LEU A 422 29.36 -21.20 -11.91
CA LEU A 422 29.28 -22.66 -12.07
C LEU A 422 29.58 -23.44 -10.78
N GLU A 423 29.97 -22.77 -9.71
CA GLU A 423 30.41 -23.39 -8.46
C GLU A 423 29.47 -23.11 -7.29
N TYR A 424 29.40 -24.06 -6.35
CA TYR A 424 28.61 -23.94 -5.12
C TYR A 424 29.46 -24.22 -3.88
N SER A 425 29.22 -23.44 -2.82
CA SER A 425 29.66 -23.72 -1.46
C SER A 425 28.61 -24.57 -0.76
N ALA A 426 29.01 -25.71 -0.19
CA ALA A 426 28.08 -26.70 0.38
C ALA A 426 28.17 -26.77 1.90
N TYR A 427 27.05 -26.56 2.57
CA TYR A 427 26.81 -26.91 3.97
C TYR A 427 26.13 -28.27 4.02
N LYS A 428 26.84 -29.28 4.53
CA LYS A 428 26.42 -30.69 4.38
C LYS A 428 25.85 -31.29 5.66
N ASN A 429 24.99 -32.29 5.48
CA ASN A 429 24.47 -33.18 6.51
C ASN A 429 23.70 -32.45 7.63
N ILE A 430 22.88 -31.45 7.26
CA ILE A 430 22.02 -30.77 8.22
C ILE A 430 20.92 -31.73 8.63
N GLN A 431 20.87 -32.06 9.92
CA GLN A 431 19.94 -33.05 10.44
C GLN A 431 18.49 -32.51 10.41
N GLY A 432 17.60 -33.24 9.74
CA GLY A 432 16.19 -32.86 9.64
C GLY A 432 15.44 -33.71 8.63
N SER A 433 14.22 -34.10 8.97
CA SER A 433 13.37 -34.91 8.09
C SER A 433 11.97 -34.32 8.01
N MET A 434 11.73 -33.58 6.94
CA MET A 434 10.42 -32.97 6.67
C MET A 434 9.34 -34.04 6.45
N ALA A 435 9.72 -35.18 5.87
CA ALA A 435 8.84 -36.34 5.73
C ALA A 435 8.39 -36.90 7.09
N LYS A 436 9.32 -37.11 8.03
CA LYS A 436 8.99 -37.60 9.37
C LYS A 436 8.12 -36.61 10.12
N ILE A 437 8.44 -35.31 10.09
CA ILE A 437 7.63 -34.27 10.73
C ILE A 437 6.20 -34.29 10.17
N ALA A 438 6.05 -34.26 8.84
CA ALA A 438 4.74 -34.30 8.18
C ALA A 438 3.94 -35.56 8.54
N SER A 439 4.59 -36.74 8.52
CA SER A 439 3.93 -38.03 8.81
C SER A 439 3.47 -38.18 10.26
N LYS A 440 4.22 -37.65 11.24
CA LYS A 440 3.97 -37.85 12.67
C LYS A 440 3.18 -36.72 13.31
N LEU A 441 3.41 -35.50 12.87
CA LEU A 441 2.88 -34.28 13.50
C LEU A 441 1.94 -33.50 12.57
N GLY A 442 1.99 -33.75 11.25
CA GLY A 442 1.13 -33.07 10.28
C GLY A 442 1.21 -31.54 10.37
N ALA A 443 0.06 -30.89 10.21
CA ALA A 443 -0.09 -29.43 10.31
C ALA A 443 -0.34 -28.93 11.76
N SER A 444 -0.01 -29.73 12.78
CA SER A 444 -0.15 -29.31 14.19
C SER A 444 0.78 -28.13 14.52
N ARG A 445 0.50 -27.44 15.64
CA ARG A 445 1.37 -26.38 16.17
C ARG A 445 2.80 -26.89 16.41
N GLU A 446 2.92 -28.09 16.94
CA GLU A 446 4.18 -28.79 17.18
C GLU A 446 4.88 -29.14 15.86
N GLY A 447 4.14 -29.63 14.86
CA GLY A 447 4.67 -29.87 13.51
C GLY A 447 5.25 -28.60 12.89
N GLN A 448 4.51 -27.49 12.96
CA GLN A 448 4.97 -26.20 12.44
C GLN A 448 6.21 -25.68 13.21
N LYS A 449 6.29 -25.89 14.53
CA LYS A 449 7.47 -25.55 15.32
C LYS A 449 8.73 -26.26 14.81
N TYR A 450 8.66 -27.59 14.58
CA TYR A 450 9.80 -28.35 14.07
C TYR A 450 10.14 -28.02 12.61
N ILE A 451 9.13 -27.72 11.78
CA ILE A 451 9.35 -27.20 10.42
C ILE A 451 10.15 -25.89 10.49
N ASN A 452 9.72 -24.93 11.30
CA ASN A 452 10.40 -23.64 11.47
C ASN A 452 11.82 -23.81 11.99
N GLN A 453 12.03 -24.69 12.99
CA GLN A 453 13.36 -25.01 13.51
C GLN A 453 14.28 -25.61 12.44
N THR A 454 13.74 -26.45 11.56
CA THR A 454 14.51 -27.08 10.46
C THR A 454 14.87 -26.06 9.37
N ILE A 455 14.03 -25.04 9.17
CA ILE A 455 14.21 -24.01 8.12
C ILE A 455 15.10 -22.87 8.58
N ALA A 456 15.11 -22.53 9.86
CA ALA A 456 15.94 -21.48 10.44
C ALA A 456 17.41 -21.50 9.94
N PRO A 457 18.15 -22.63 9.99
CA PRO A 457 19.53 -22.66 9.50
C PRO A 457 19.62 -22.44 7.98
N VAL A 458 18.63 -22.87 7.19
CA VAL A 458 18.59 -22.62 5.74
C VAL A 458 18.49 -21.12 5.47
N ILE A 459 17.58 -20.44 6.17
CA ILE A 459 17.40 -18.99 6.04
C ILE A 459 18.67 -18.26 6.46
N GLU A 460 19.27 -18.63 7.59
CA GLU A 460 20.51 -18.06 8.12
C GLU A 460 21.67 -18.20 7.13
N MET A 461 21.91 -19.41 6.61
CA MET A 461 22.97 -19.66 5.62
C MET A 461 22.74 -18.89 4.32
N ALA A 462 21.48 -18.78 3.88
CA ALA A 462 21.12 -18.11 2.64
C ALA A 462 21.02 -16.58 2.76
N GLN A 463 21.13 -16.00 3.97
CA GLN A 463 21.00 -14.56 4.19
C GLN A 463 21.87 -13.69 3.26
N PRO A 464 23.16 -14.01 3.02
CA PRO A 464 23.99 -13.19 2.12
C PRO A 464 23.47 -13.09 0.68
N ILE A 465 22.63 -14.03 0.26
CA ILE A 465 21.98 -14.04 -1.06
C ILE A 465 20.58 -13.40 -0.97
N ILE A 466 19.79 -13.74 0.04
CA ILE A 466 18.41 -13.27 0.23
C ILE A 466 18.36 -11.76 0.50
N ALA A 467 19.32 -11.25 1.28
CA ALA A 467 19.39 -9.85 1.68
C ALA A 467 19.92 -8.92 0.58
N LYS A 468 20.35 -9.46 -0.57
CA LYS A 468 20.78 -8.62 -1.68
C LYS A 468 19.63 -7.79 -2.20
N GLU A 469 19.88 -6.50 -2.27
CA GLU A 469 19.06 -5.53 -2.97
C GLU A 469 19.97 -4.72 -3.87
N TYR A 470 19.56 -4.51 -5.12
CA TYR A 470 20.23 -3.56 -5.99
C TYR A 470 19.64 -2.18 -5.66
N ILE A 471 20.37 -1.39 -4.88
CA ILE A 471 20.04 0.00 -4.56
C ILE A 471 20.97 0.84 -5.43
N ILE A 472 20.41 1.63 -6.35
CA ILE A 472 21.18 2.63 -7.09
C ILE A 472 21.28 3.84 -6.15
N ASP A 473 22.40 3.99 -5.45
CA ASP A 473 22.68 5.21 -4.69
C ASP A 473 23.32 6.24 -5.62
N ALA A 474 22.63 7.35 -5.85
CA ALA A 474 22.91 8.27 -6.96
C ALA A 474 24.06 9.26 -6.70
N GLU A 475 24.82 9.15 -5.61
CA GLU A 475 25.87 10.13 -5.29
C GLU A 475 27.29 9.54 -5.27
N ASP A 476 27.49 8.29 -4.85
CA ASP A 476 28.84 7.70 -4.73
C ASP A 476 29.25 6.78 -5.90
N ASP A 477 28.29 6.19 -6.63
CA ASP A 477 28.56 5.12 -7.61
C ASP A 477 28.81 5.62 -9.05
N TYR A 478 28.73 6.93 -9.30
CA TYR A 478 28.93 7.46 -10.65
C TYR A 478 30.39 7.65 -11.05
N ASN A 479 31.31 7.65 -10.08
CA ASN A 479 32.73 7.90 -10.34
C ASN A 479 33.37 6.81 -11.22
N GLU A 480 33.00 5.54 -11.03
CA GLU A 480 33.48 4.45 -11.90
C GLU A 480 32.98 4.57 -13.35
N PHE A 481 31.88 5.29 -13.56
CA PHE A 481 31.29 5.52 -14.88
C PHE A 481 31.68 6.85 -15.51
N VAL A 482 32.43 7.73 -14.82
CA VAL A 482 32.80 9.08 -15.31
C VAL A 482 33.50 9.03 -16.68
N ASN A 483 34.22 7.95 -16.94
CA ASN A 483 35.01 7.74 -18.14
C ASN A 483 34.34 6.84 -19.18
N TYR A 484 33.15 6.29 -18.90
CA TYR A 484 32.46 5.39 -19.82
C TYR A 484 32.08 6.14 -21.11
N GLY A 485 32.43 5.55 -22.26
CA GLY A 485 32.18 6.14 -23.58
C GLY A 485 33.23 7.16 -24.04
N LYS A 486 34.26 7.42 -23.23
CA LYS A 486 35.44 8.22 -23.63
C LYS A 486 36.57 7.29 -24.09
N THR A 487 37.35 7.74 -25.06
CA THR A 487 38.62 7.07 -25.37
C THR A 487 39.66 7.39 -24.30
N PRO A 488 40.68 6.55 -24.08
CA PRO A 488 41.77 6.87 -23.17
C PRO A 488 42.44 8.23 -23.49
N GLU A 489 42.59 8.57 -24.78
CA GLU A 489 43.10 9.87 -25.23
C GLU A 489 42.19 11.05 -24.78
N GLN A 490 40.86 10.88 -24.83
CA GLN A 490 39.91 11.89 -24.34
C GLN A 490 40.00 12.05 -22.81
N ILE A 491 40.16 10.95 -22.09
CA ILE A 491 40.29 10.96 -20.61
C ILE A 491 41.58 11.70 -20.21
N ILE A 492 42.71 11.38 -20.86
CA ILE A 492 44.01 12.02 -20.60
C ILE A 492 43.96 13.52 -20.89
N ASN A 493 43.34 13.94 -22.00
CA ASN A 493 43.24 15.35 -22.38
C ASN A 493 42.32 16.16 -21.45
N GLU A 494 41.28 15.54 -20.88
CA GLU A 494 40.36 16.20 -19.94
C GLU A 494 40.95 16.28 -18.51
N ASN A 495 41.83 15.34 -18.16
CA ASN A 495 42.44 15.18 -16.83
C ASN A 495 43.91 15.63 -16.79
N MET A 496 44.26 16.71 -17.49
CA MET A 496 45.63 17.26 -17.65
C MET A 496 46.41 17.60 -16.35
N TYR A 497 45.86 17.31 -15.17
CA TYR A 497 46.48 17.56 -13.85
C TYR A 497 46.51 16.32 -12.92
N THR A 498 46.15 15.13 -13.41
CA THR A 498 46.14 13.88 -12.63
C THR A 498 47.33 12.99 -12.99
N ASP A 499 47.78 12.13 -12.07
CA ASP A 499 48.91 11.24 -12.29
C ASP A 499 48.66 10.34 -13.51
N PRO A 500 49.54 10.32 -14.52
CA PRO A 500 49.40 9.45 -15.68
C PRO A 500 49.32 7.96 -15.31
N PHE A 501 49.86 7.54 -14.16
CA PHE A 501 49.74 6.18 -13.66
C PHE A 501 48.27 5.77 -13.47
N ASP A 502 47.54 6.55 -12.67
CA ASP A 502 46.14 6.28 -12.30
C ASP A 502 45.25 6.22 -13.54
N ILE A 503 45.51 7.09 -14.52
CA ILE A 503 44.74 7.13 -15.78
C ILE A 503 44.99 5.89 -16.64
N LEU A 504 46.24 5.43 -16.74
CA LEU A 504 46.61 4.25 -17.52
C LEU A 504 46.09 2.96 -16.87
N GLU A 505 46.07 2.90 -15.53
CA GLU A 505 45.48 1.81 -14.75
C GLU A 505 43.96 1.76 -14.93
N ASP A 506 43.26 2.89 -14.76
CA ASP A 506 41.81 3.00 -14.96
C ASP A 506 41.37 2.64 -16.39
N CYS A 507 42.20 2.94 -17.38
CA CYS A 507 41.94 2.59 -18.78
C CYS A 507 42.33 1.14 -19.13
N GLY A 508 42.95 0.40 -18.22
CA GLY A 508 43.37 -1.00 -18.42
C GLY A 508 44.48 -1.18 -19.46
N ILE A 509 45.28 -0.14 -19.72
CA ILE A 509 46.33 -0.12 -20.76
C ILE A 509 47.74 0.12 -20.21
N LEU A 510 47.89 0.13 -18.87
CA LEU A 510 49.16 0.34 -18.17
C LEU A 510 50.25 -0.65 -18.64
N ASP A 511 49.93 -1.93 -18.70
CA ASP A 511 50.89 -2.98 -19.11
C ASP A 511 51.40 -2.79 -20.55
N GLU A 512 50.51 -2.36 -21.46
CA GLU A 512 50.84 -2.11 -22.86
C GLU A 512 51.69 -0.83 -23.02
N ALA A 513 51.41 0.20 -22.21
CA ALA A 513 52.20 1.43 -22.18
C ALA A 513 53.63 1.20 -21.65
N ILE A 514 53.78 0.36 -20.63
CA ILE A 514 55.10 -0.04 -20.08
C ILE A 514 55.88 -0.87 -21.10
N GLN A 515 55.24 -1.87 -21.73
CA GLN A 515 55.90 -2.73 -22.72
C GLN A 515 56.39 -1.96 -23.95
N ASN A 516 55.67 -0.92 -24.36
CA ASN A 516 56.04 -0.09 -25.50
C ASN A 516 57.02 1.05 -25.13
N GLY A 517 57.45 1.13 -23.87
CA GLY A 517 58.40 2.14 -23.38
C GLY A 517 57.84 3.57 -23.40
N LEU A 518 56.51 3.68 -23.33
CA LEU A 518 55.78 4.95 -23.40
C LEU A 518 55.44 5.49 -22.00
N TYR A 519 55.62 4.65 -20.97
CA TYR A 519 55.56 5.01 -19.55
C TYR A 519 56.61 4.20 -18.79
N GLU A 520 57.42 4.85 -17.95
CA GLU A 520 58.34 4.18 -17.00
C GLU A 520 57.82 4.43 -15.59
N GLU A 521 57.67 3.38 -14.78
CA GLU A 521 57.28 3.53 -13.37
C GLU A 521 58.24 4.52 -12.68
N PRO A 522 57.72 5.52 -11.95
CA PRO A 522 58.57 6.43 -11.22
C PRO A 522 59.36 5.67 -10.15
N ILE A 523 60.68 5.84 -10.16
CA ILE A 523 61.54 5.38 -9.08
C ILE A 523 61.08 6.11 -7.81
N LEU A 524 60.54 5.35 -6.86
CA LEU A 524 60.09 5.78 -5.53
C LEU A 524 61.19 6.60 -4.79
N ASP A 525 61.29 7.91 -5.04
CA ASP A 525 61.91 8.89 -4.13
C ASP A 525 61.88 10.37 -4.62
N ILE A 526 60.98 10.77 -5.53
CA ILE A 526 60.87 12.19 -5.94
C ILE A 526 59.61 12.82 -5.33
N PRO A 527 59.72 13.88 -4.50
CA PRO A 527 58.58 14.62 -3.98
C PRO A 527 57.74 15.26 -5.11
N TYR A 528 56.41 15.24 -4.94
CA TYR A 528 55.38 15.70 -5.88
C TYR A 528 55.55 17.16 -6.40
N ASP A 529 56.39 17.97 -5.77
CA ASP A 529 56.56 19.40 -6.08
C ASP A 529 57.43 19.71 -7.32
N ASN A 530 58.05 18.71 -7.97
CA ASN A 530 58.97 18.94 -9.10
C ASN A 530 58.44 18.54 -10.50
N PHE A 531 57.25 17.95 -10.62
CA PHE A 531 56.70 17.58 -11.94
C PHE A 531 56.20 18.79 -12.78
N ALA A 532 56.14 19.99 -12.20
CA ALA A 532 55.69 21.19 -12.91
C ALA A 532 56.76 21.80 -13.86
N ALA A 533 58.02 21.31 -13.84
CA ALA A 533 59.13 21.92 -14.59
C ALA A 533 59.63 21.10 -15.79
N GLU A 534 59.34 19.81 -15.86
CA GLU A 534 59.66 18.95 -17.02
C GLU A 534 58.33 18.46 -17.59
N GLY A 535 57.99 18.91 -18.81
CA GLY A 535 56.69 18.62 -19.42
C GLY A 535 56.37 17.13 -19.43
N LEU A 536 55.09 16.80 -19.17
CA LEU A 536 54.57 15.43 -19.22
C LEU A 536 54.89 14.77 -20.58
N PRO A 537 55.14 13.45 -20.61
CA PRO A 537 55.32 12.70 -21.85
C PRO A 537 54.16 12.94 -22.81
N ASP A 538 54.46 13.13 -24.10
CA ASP A 538 53.44 13.26 -25.14
C ASP A 538 52.78 11.90 -25.42
N LEU A 539 51.70 11.61 -24.67
CA LEU A 539 50.94 10.36 -24.72
C LEU A 539 50.12 10.21 -26.02
N SER A 540 50.07 11.21 -26.90
CA SER A 540 49.43 11.10 -28.23
C SER A 540 50.08 10.05 -29.13
N LYS A 541 51.30 9.61 -28.80
CA LYS A 541 52.04 8.54 -29.49
C LYS A 541 51.58 7.12 -29.14
N LEU A 542 50.79 6.93 -28.07
CA LEU A 542 50.23 5.62 -27.69
C LEU A 542 49.08 5.17 -28.61
N PHE A 543 48.43 6.11 -29.30
CA PHE A 543 47.17 5.86 -30.02
C PHE A 543 47.30 5.88 -31.56
N ASN A 544 48.52 5.87 -32.10
CA ASN A 544 48.80 5.81 -33.55
C ASN A 544 49.28 4.44 -34.02
#